data_AF-A0A3A6PUK3-F1
#
_entry.id   AF-A0A3A6PUK3-F1
#
_cell.length_a   1.000
_cell.length_b   1.000
_cell.length_c   1.000
_cell.angle_alpha   90.00
_cell.angle_beta   90.00
_cell.angle_gamma   90.00
#
_symmetry.space_group_name_H-M   'P 1'
#
loop_
_entity.id
_entity.type
_entity.pdbx_description
1 polymer ?
#
loop_
_entity_poly.entity_id
_entity_poly.type
_entity_poly.pdbx_seq_one_letter_code
_entity_poly.pdbx_strand_id
1 'polypeptide(L)'
;MIEISNHARRQWRRRGDTPGLDPQLAWEVATPLEAVEDFDEGRYHRQSETVLFRRGTVLVTVYDARDVTADLRATINACREATA
;
A
#
# COMPACT_ATOMS: atom_id res chain seq x y z
N MET A 1 -1.72 13.67 -8.78
CA MET A 1 -2.59 12.57 -9.25
C MET A 1 -1.70 11.39 -9.60
N ILE A 2 -1.96 10.22 -9.03
CA ILE A 2 -1.17 8.99 -9.29
C ILE A 2 -1.92 8.13 -10.31
N GLU A 3 -1.21 7.63 -11.32
CA GLU A 3 -1.78 6.67 -12.27
C GLU A 3 -1.76 5.27 -11.68
N ILE A 4 -2.74 4.42 -12.02
CA ILE A 4 -2.81 3.07 -11.47
C ILE A 4 -2.56 2.05 -12.56
N SER A 5 -1.48 1.29 -12.43
CA SER A 5 -1.14 0.22 -13.37
C SER A 5 -2.23 -0.85 -13.41
N ASN A 6 -2.35 -1.53 -14.55
CA ASN A 6 -3.28 -2.66 -14.68
C ASN A 6 -2.96 -3.80 -13.70
N HIS A 7 -1.68 -3.98 -13.36
CA HIS A 7 -1.26 -4.95 -12.35
C HIS A 7 -1.82 -4.57 -10.97
N ALA A 8 -1.57 -3.34 -10.51
CA ALA A 8 -2.09 -2.85 -9.24
C ALA A 8 -3.63 -2.91 -9.18
N ARG A 9 -4.34 -2.54 -10.26
CA ARG A 9 -5.82 -2.66 -10.34
C ARG A 9 -6.32 -4.09 -10.18
N ARG A 10 -5.59 -5.08 -10.72
CA ARG A 10 -5.96 -6.50 -10.60
C ARG A 10 -5.69 -7.02 -9.19
N GLN A 11 -4.54 -6.66 -8.61
CA GLN A 11 -4.22 -7.03 -7.23
C GLN A 11 -5.20 -6.42 -6.24
N TRP A 12 -5.52 -5.14 -6.40
CA TRP A 12 -6.50 -4.44 -5.57
C TRP A 12 -7.87 -5.13 -5.58
N ARG A 13 -8.39 -5.48 -6.77
CA ARG A 13 -9.67 -6.18 -6.92
C ARG A 13 -9.71 -7.56 -6.26
N ARG A 14 -8.57 -8.23 -6.09
CA ARG A 14 -8.50 -9.55 -5.45
C ARG A 14 -8.62 -9.46 -3.93
N ARG A 15 -8.43 -8.29 -3.33
CA ARG A 15 -8.50 -8.08 -1.88
C ARG A 15 -9.92 -7.79 -1.40
N GLY A 16 -10.85 -8.67 -1.74
CA GLY A 16 -12.31 -8.52 -1.63
C GLY A 16 -12.88 -8.10 -0.26
N ASP A 17 -12.06 -7.97 0.78
CA ASP A 17 -12.45 -7.50 2.12
C ASP A 17 -12.43 -5.97 2.30
N THR A 18 -11.99 -5.20 1.29
CA THR A 18 -12.19 -3.73 1.26
C THR A 18 -13.10 -3.32 0.09
N PRO A 19 -14.39 -3.68 0.10
CA PRO A 19 -15.30 -3.33 -0.98
C PRO A 19 -15.50 -1.81 -1.06
N GLY A 20 -15.13 -1.21 -2.19
CA GLY A 20 -15.55 0.14 -2.60
C GLY A 20 -14.51 1.25 -2.50
N LEU A 21 -13.34 1.02 -1.91
CA LEU A 21 -12.30 2.05 -1.85
C LEU A 21 -11.47 2.07 -3.15
N ASP A 22 -11.39 3.23 -3.78
CA ASP A 22 -10.54 3.43 -4.95
C ASP A 22 -9.04 3.42 -4.53
N PRO A 23 -8.16 2.69 -5.23
CA PRO A 23 -6.74 2.61 -4.84
C PRO A 23 -6.00 3.95 -4.91
N GLN A 24 -6.50 4.93 -5.67
CA GLN A 24 -5.99 6.30 -5.67
C GLN A 24 -6.32 6.98 -4.34
N LEU A 25 -7.56 6.86 -3.88
CA LEU A 25 -7.99 7.42 -2.60
C LEU A 25 -7.25 6.76 -1.44
N ALA A 26 -7.07 5.43 -1.50
CA ALA A 26 -6.27 4.69 -0.52
C ALA A 26 -4.84 5.22 -0.45
N TRP A 27 -4.22 5.55 -1.60
CA TRP A 27 -2.88 6.13 -1.64
C TRP A 27 -2.79 7.51 -0.98
N GLU A 28 -3.81 8.35 -1.20
CA GLU A 28 -3.85 9.72 -0.68
C GLU A 28 -3.92 9.77 0.85
N VAL A 29 -4.64 8.84 1.47
CA VAL A 29 -4.81 8.77 2.94
C VAL A 29 -3.86 7.78 3.63
N ALA A 30 -3.05 7.06 2.86
CA ALA A 30 -2.08 6.11 3.41
C ALA A 30 -0.85 6.80 4.03
N THR A 31 -0.29 6.16 5.05
CA THR A 31 0.90 6.62 5.77
C THR A 31 2.17 6.23 5.00
N PRO A 32 3.10 7.16 4.72
CA PRO A 32 4.39 6.84 4.12
C PRO A 32 5.20 5.83 4.95
N LEU A 33 5.90 4.94 4.26
CA LEU A 33 6.84 3.98 4.86
C LEU A 33 8.27 4.42 4.54
N GLU A 34 9.15 4.41 5.55
CA GLU A 34 10.53 4.91 5.42
C GLU A 34 11.46 3.94 4.66
N ALA A 35 11.08 2.66 4.52
CA ALA A 35 11.93 1.62 3.93
C ALA A 35 11.20 0.88 2.80
N VAL A 36 11.56 1.19 1.55
CA VAL A 36 11.13 0.45 0.35
C VAL A 36 12.24 0.42 -0.71
N GLU A 37 13.15 -0.56 -0.63
CA GLU A 37 14.36 -0.57 -1.46
C GLU A 37 14.10 -0.71 -2.98
N ASP A 38 13.01 -1.38 -3.37
CA ASP A 38 12.67 -1.63 -4.78
C ASP A 38 11.71 -0.60 -5.41
N PHE A 39 11.29 0.41 -4.66
CA PHE A 39 10.24 1.35 -5.08
C PHE A 39 10.59 2.77 -4.69
N ASP A 40 10.06 3.75 -5.42
CA ASP A 40 10.30 5.16 -5.09
C ASP A 40 9.57 5.55 -3.80
N GLU A 41 8.41 4.94 -3.56
CA GLU A 41 7.60 5.22 -2.38
C GLU A 41 6.67 4.05 -2.04
N GLY A 42 6.64 3.71 -0.75
CA GLY A 42 5.69 2.76 -0.17
C GLY A 42 4.78 3.48 0.81
N ARG A 43 3.50 3.14 0.82
CA ARG A 43 2.56 3.67 1.80
C ARG A 43 1.71 2.55 2.38
N TYR A 44 1.46 2.62 3.67
CA TYR A 44 0.56 1.71 4.36
C TYR A 44 -0.82 2.34 4.54
N HIS A 45 -1.83 1.66 4.00
CA HIS A 45 -3.23 2.02 4.18
C HIS A 45 -3.86 1.12 5.24
N ARG A 46 -4.09 1.69 6.43
CA ARG A 46 -4.58 0.97 7.61
C ARG A 46 -5.94 0.30 7.40
N GLN A 47 -6.92 1.02 6.85
CA GLN A 47 -8.29 0.51 6.77
C GLN A 47 -8.41 -0.73 5.88
N SER A 48 -7.59 -0.85 4.85
CA SER A 48 -7.55 -2.02 3.96
C SER A 48 -6.41 -2.98 4.29
N GLU A 49 -5.65 -2.73 5.36
CA GLU A 49 -4.42 -3.45 5.74
C GLU A 49 -3.52 -3.74 4.52
N THR A 50 -3.36 -2.74 3.66
CA THR A 50 -2.67 -2.88 2.36
C THR A 50 -1.47 -1.96 2.29
N VAL A 51 -0.37 -2.44 1.73
CA VAL A 51 0.77 -1.62 1.35
C VAL A 51 0.68 -1.31 -0.13
N LEU A 52 0.81 -0.04 -0.48
CA LEU A 52 0.77 0.49 -1.83
C LEU A 52 2.18 0.91 -2.24
N PHE A 53 2.59 0.59 -3.46
CA PHE A 53 3.92 0.93 -3.97
C PHE A 53 3.85 1.71 -5.26
N ARG A 54 4.68 2.74 -5.33
CA ARG A 54 4.79 3.66 -6.45
C ARG A 54 6.18 3.60 -7.08
N ARG A 55 6.21 3.76 -8.40
CA ARG A 55 7.39 4.19 -9.15
C ARG A 55 7.03 5.35 -10.09
N GLY A 56 7.83 6.39 -10.15
CA GLY A 56 7.55 7.61 -10.90
C GLY A 56 6.23 8.22 -10.47
N THR A 57 5.24 8.30 -11.35
CA THR A 57 3.88 8.79 -11.05
C THR A 57 2.84 7.67 -11.04
N VAL A 58 3.29 6.40 -10.96
CA VAL A 58 2.43 5.23 -11.16
C VAL A 58 2.43 4.33 -9.93
N LEU A 59 1.24 3.95 -9.47
CA LEU A 59 1.03 2.85 -8.55
C LEU A 59 1.26 1.52 -9.29
N VAL A 60 2.39 0.88 -9.01
CA VAL A 60 2.86 -0.30 -9.76
C VAL A 60 2.37 -1.61 -9.15
N THR A 61 2.26 -1.66 -7.82
CA THR A 61 1.74 -2.84 -7.13
C THR A 61 1.18 -2.45 -5.77
N VAL A 62 0.51 -3.43 -5.17
CA VAL A 62 -0.08 -3.35 -3.85
C VAL A 62 0.10 -4.73 -3.21
N TYR A 63 0.35 -4.83 -1.91
CA TYR A 63 0.48 -6.08 -1.13
C TYR A 63 -0.44 -6.05 0.10
N ASP A 64 -0.92 -7.22 0.52
CA ASP A 64 -1.49 -7.33 1.86
C ASP A 64 -0.38 -7.10 2.89
N ALA A 65 -0.66 -6.41 3.99
CA ALA A 65 0.31 -6.17 5.05
C ALA A 65 0.87 -7.46 5.67
N ARG A 66 0.19 -8.60 5.50
CA ARG A 66 0.64 -9.92 5.94
C ARG A 66 1.56 -10.59 4.92
N ASP A 67 1.45 -10.25 3.64
CA ASP A 67 2.18 -10.91 2.55
C ASP A 67 3.52 -10.24 2.21
N VAL A 68 3.92 -9.20 2.95
CA VAL A 68 5.20 -8.53 2.77
C VAL A 68 6.35 -9.23 3.50
N THR A 69 7.57 -8.80 3.19
CA THR A 69 8.80 -9.24 3.88
C THR A 69 8.75 -8.94 5.38
N ALA A 70 9.57 -9.66 6.17
CA ALA A 70 9.61 -9.50 7.62
C ALA A 70 10.02 -8.07 8.03
N ASP A 71 10.98 -7.48 7.33
CA ASP A 71 11.45 -6.12 7.61
C ASP A 71 10.35 -5.08 7.36
N LEU A 72 9.66 -5.19 6.23
CA LEU A 72 8.56 -4.28 5.92
C LEU A 72 7.38 -4.47 6.88
N ARG A 73 7.13 -5.70 7.35
CA ARG A 73 6.12 -5.99 8.36
C ARG A 73 6.43 -5.28 9.69
N ALA A 74 7.70 -5.20 10.09
CA ALA A 74 8.09 -4.46 11.30
C ALA A 74 7.79 -2.96 11.16
N THR A 75 8.11 -2.36 10.00
CA THR A 75 7.76 -0.96 9.71
C THR A 75 6.24 -0.73 9.74
N ILE A 76 5.46 -1.63 9.14
CA ILE A 76 3.99 -1.54 9.17
C ILE A 76 3.45 -1.61 10.60
N ASN A 77 3.99 -2.50 11.43
CA ASN A 77 3.56 -2.62 12.84
C ASN A 77 3.84 -1.33 13.62
N ALA A 78 5.01 -0.72 13.41
CA ALA A 78 5.32 0.59 14.00
C ALA A 78 4.31 1.67 13.56
N CYS A 79 3.96 1.73 12.26
CA CYS A 79 2.90 2.64 11.78
C CYS A 79 1.54 2.32 12.40
N ARG A 80 1.21 1.05 12.60
CA ARG A 80 -0.06 0.63 13.21
C ARG A 80 -0.19 1.08 14.66
N GLU A 81 0.90 1.01 15.42
CA GLU A 81 0.95 1.40 16.83
C GLU A 81 0.98 2.92 17.01
N ALA A 82 1.65 3.65 16.11
CA ALA A 82 1.72 5.11 16.16
C ALA A 82 0.39 5.84 15.86
N THR A 83 -0.61 5.13 15.34
CA THR A 83 -1.93 5.68 15.00
C THR A 83 -3.07 5.11 15.86
N ALA A 84 -2.72 4.37 16.93
CA ALA A 84 -3.67 3.82 17.92
C ALA A 84 -3.81 4.76 19.12
#